data_AF-A0A848CW65-F1
#
_entry.id   AF-A0A848CW65-F1
#
_cell.length_a   1.000
_cell.length_b   1.000
_cell.length_c   1.000
_cell.angle_alpha   90.00
_cell.angle_beta   90.00
_cell.angle_gamma   90.00
#
_symmetry.space_group_name_H-M   'P 1'
#
loop_
_entity.id
_entity.type
_entity.pdbx_description
1 polymer ?
#
loop_
_entity_poly.entity_id
_entity_poly.type
_entity_poly.pdbx_seq_one_letter_code
_entity_poly.pdbx_strand_id
1 'polypeptide(L)'
;MRTLRITCNHGWTVEALRTYERTFQIARHRHRVMAVRLVMEGQKGVGVVRFLGLHRDRVSTYVKNFTTGGMEGLWEQTPPPGKHPYLTEEEQQELKRMIVEACP
;
A
#
# COMPACT_ATOMS: atom_id res chain seq x y z
N MET A 1 -11.83 -16.74 0.05
CA MET A 1 -10.98 -15.63 -0.43
C MET A 1 -11.09 -15.57 -1.94
N ARG A 2 -11.18 -14.37 -2.54
CA ARG A 2 -10.94 -14.23 -3.98
C ARG A 2 -9.49 -14.67 -4.27
N THR A 3 -9.29 -15.40 -5.36
CA THR A 3 -7.95 -15.78 -5.81
C THR A 3 -7.16 -14.53 -6.16
N LEU A 4 -6.04 -14.30 -5.47
CA LEU A 4 -5.11 -13.22 -5.82
C LEU A 4 -4.41 -13.62 -7.12
N ARG A 5 -4.54 -12.79 -8.16
CA ARG A 5 -3.90 -13.00 -9.46
C ARG A 5 -3.27 -11.70 -9.91
N ILE A 6 -2.00 -11.75 -10.30
CA ILE A 6 -1.31 -10.63 -10.92
C ILE A 6 -1.60 -10.71 -12.42
N THR A 7 -2.23 -9.68 -12.97
CA THR A 7 -2.61 -9.63 -14.39
C THR A 7 -1.62 -8.84 -15.23
N CYS A 8 -0.83 -7.96 -14.61
CA CYS A 8 0.23 -7.20 -15.27
C CYS A 8 1.50 -7.30 -14.41
N ASN A 9 2.62 -7.67 -15.04
CA ASN A 9 3.91 -7.83 -14.36
C ASN A 9 4.83 -6.60 -14.55
N HIS A 10 4.45 -5.62 -15.37
CA HIS A 10 5.20 -4.38 -15.60
C HIS A 10 6.69 -4.62 -15.94
N GLY A 11 7.00 -5.71 -16.64
CA GLY A 11 8.37 -6.09 -17.02
C GLY A 11 9.20 -6.76 -15.91
N TRP A 12 8.63 -6.98 -14.72
CA TRP A 12 9.32 -7.66 -13.63
C TRP A 12 9.23 -9.17 -13.74
N THR A 13 10.36 -9.85 -13.56
CA THR A 13 10.44 -11.31 -13.44
C THR A 13 10.59 -11.73 -11.97
N VAL A 14 10.29 -12.99 -11.68
CA VAL A 14 10.48 -13.56 -10.33
C VAL A 14 11.95 -13.46 -9.89
N GLU A 15 12.91 -13.69 -10.79
CA GLU A 15 14.33 -13.57 -10.46
C GLU A 15 14.76 -12.13 -10.17
N ALA A 16 14.24 -11.18 -10.95
CA ALA A 16 14.49 -9.75 -10.71
C ALA A 16 13.97 -9.34 -9.33
N LEU A 17 12.76 -9.78 -8.95
CA LEU A 17 12.19 -9.52 -7.62
C LEU A 17 13.02 -10.17 -6.50
N ARG A 18 13.55 -11.38 -6.68
CA ARG A 18 14.43 -12.04 -5.69
C ARG A 18 15.71 -11.25 -5.44
N THR A 19 16.31 -10.70 -6.49
CA THR A 19 17.51 -9.86 -6.37
C THR A 19 17.16 -8.54 -5.70
N TYR A 20 16.02 -7.96 -6.09
CA TYR A 20 15.53 -6.70 -5.53
C TYR A 20 15.14 -6.81 -4.04
N GLU A 21 14.62 -7.96 -3.58
CA GLU A 21 14.35 -8.22 -2.16
C GLU A 21 15.60 -8.12 -1.28
N ARG A 22 16.76 -8.50 -1.81
CA ARG A 22 18.03 -8.54 -1.07
C ARG A 22 18.62 -7.15 -0.82
N THR A 23 18.24 -6.15 -1.63
CA THR A 23 18.72 -4.77 -1.46
C THR A 23 18.10 -4.08 -0.25
N PHE A 24 16.89 -4.51 0.16
CA PHE A 24 16.19 -3.89 1.29
C PHE A 24 16.69 -4.41 2.63
N GLN A 25 17.21 -3.52 3.46
CA GLN A 25 17.52 -3.85 4.86
C GLN A 25 16.27 -3.91 5.74
N ILE A 26 15.25 -3.10 5.45
CA ILE A 26 14.04 -3.02 6.27
C ILE A 26 13.08 -4.16 5.91
N ALA A 27 12.75 -5.00 6.88
CA ALA A 27 11.88 -6.17 6.72
C ALA A 27 10.51 -5.83 6.08
N ARG A 28 9.91 -4.69 6.43
CA ARG A 28 8.60 -4.28 5.89
C ARG A 28 8.62 -4.10 4.36
N HIS A 29 9.71 -3.54 3.81
CA HIS A 29 9.85 -3.31 2.38
C HIS A 29 10.12 -4.65 1.67
N ARG A 30 10.97 -5.49 2.27
CA ARG A 30 11.21 -6.85 1.79
C ARG A 30 9.93 -7.69 1.73
N HIS A 31 9.10 -7.67 2.78
CA HIS A 31 7.84 -8.43 2.81
C HIS A 31 6.84 -7.97 1.74
N ARG A 32 6.84 -6.69 1.35
CA ARG A 32 5.98 -6.20 0.26
C ARG A 32 6.36 -6.81 -1.08
N VAL A 33 7.64 -6.74 -1.42
CA VAL A 33 8.17 -7.30 -2.67
C VAL A 33 8.00 -8.83 -2.67
N MET A 34 8.27 -9.47 -1.53
CA MET A 34 8.14 -10.92 -1.36
C MET A 34 6.69 -11.40 -1.48
N ALA A 35 5.71 -10.62 -1.03
CA ALA A 35 4.30 -10.94 -1.23
C ALA A 35 3.94 -10.99 -2.72
N VAL A 36 4.39 -10.01 -3.50
CA VAL A 36 4.18 -9.96 -4.95
C VAL A 36 4.88 -11.14 -5.63
N ARG A 37 6.18 -11.36 -5.32
CA ARG A 37 6.97 -12.47 -5.87
C ARG A 37 6.30 -13.82 -5.63
N LEU A 38 5.87 -14.10 -4.41
CA LEU A 38 5.24 -15.39 -4.07
C LEU A 38 3.93 -15.60 -4.84
N VAL A 39 3.13 -14.54 -5.02
CA VAL A 39 1.91 -14.61 -5.84
C VAL A 39 2.24 -14.80 -7.32
N MET A 40 3.32 -14.21 -7.84
CA MET A 40 3.81 -14.46 -9.21
C MET A 40 4.34 -15.89 -9.39
N GLU A 41 4.96 -16.47 -8.36
CA GLU A 41 5.38 -17.89 -8.33
C GLU A 41 4.17 -18.85 -8.25
N GLY A 42 2.94 -18.34 -8.17
CA GLY A 42 1.71 -19.14 -8.14
C GLY A 42 1.26 -19.58 -6.75
N GLN A 43 1.86 -19.03 -5.69
CA GLN A 43 1.43 -19.33 -4.32
C GLN A 43 0.04 -18.77 -4.03
N LYS A 44 -0.78 -19.56 -3.32
CA LYS A 44 -2.10 -19.10 -2.87
C LYS A 44 -1.93 -18.01 -1.81
N GLY A 45 -2.78 -16.99 -1.85
CA GLY A 45 -2.74 -15.87 -0.89
C GLY A 45 -2.76 -16.29 0.58
N VAL A 46 -3.46 -17.39 0.93
CA VAL A 46 -3.45 -17.96 2.30
C VAL A 46 -2.05 -18.43 2.72
N GLY A 47 -1.33 -19.08 1.80
CA GLY A 47 0.05 -19.53 2.03
C GLY A 47 0.99 -18.35 2.22
N VAL A 48 0.84 -17.32 1.39
CA VAL A 48 1.63 -16.07 1.48
C VAL A 48 1.40 -15.35 2.80
N VAL A 49 0.14 -15.24 3.24
CA VAL A 49 -0.24 -14.65 4.54
C VAL A 49 0.43 -15.38 5.69
N ARG A 50 0.34 -16.72 5.70
CA ARG A 50 0.94 -17.56 6.75
C ARG A 50 2.46 -17.49 6.75
N PHE A 51 3.09 -17.46 5.57
CA PHE A 51 4.54 -17.40 5.41
C PHE A 51 5.12 -16.05 5.85
N LEU A 52 4.44 -14.95 5.51
CA LEU A 52 4.90 -13.59 5.82
C LEU A 52 4.45 -13.07 7.19
N GLY A 53 3.52 -13.76 7.85
CA GLY A 53 2.90 -13.29 9.09
C GLY A 53 2.12 -11.98 8.93
N LEU A 54 1.55 -11.73 7.74
CA LEU A 54 0.85 -10.48 7.42
C LEU A 54 -0.66 -10.64 7.41
N HIS A 55 -1.40 -9.58 7.73
CA HIS A 55 -2.85 -9.59 7.58
C HIS A 55 -3.26 -9.76 6.10
N ARG A 56 -4.32 -10.52 5.86
CA ARG A 56 -4.83 -10.85 4.51
C ARG A 56 -5.08 -9.62 3.64
N ASP A 57 -5.58 -8.54 4.24
CA ASP A 57 -5.93 -7.33 3.49
C ASP A 57 -4.66 -6.63 2.98
N ARG A 58 -3.56 -6.66 3.75
CA ARG A 58 -2.29 -6.07 3.31
C ARG A 58 -1.72 -6.79 2.10
N VAL A 59 -1.74 -8.12 2.10
CA VAL A 59 -1.28 -8.91 0.94
C VAL A 59 -2.14 -8.61 -0.28
N SER A 60 -3.47 -8.51 -0.11
CA SER A 60 -4.38 -8.11 -1.19
C SER A 60 -4.09 -6.71 -1.72
N THR A 61 -3.85 -5.74 -0.84
CA THR A 61 -3.48 -4.37 -1.23
C THR A 61 -2.17 -4.35 -2.00
N TYR A 62 -1.14 -5.07 -1.55
CA TYR A 62 0.16 -5.12 -2.24
C TYR A 62 0.04 -5.67 -3.65
N VAL A 63 -0.69 -6.78 -3.81
CA VAL A 63 -0.94 -7.37 -5.14
C VAL A 63 -1.73 -6.43 -6.04
N LYS A 64 -2.77 -5.78 -5.50
CA LYS A 64 -3.59 -4.82 -6.27
C LYS A 64 -2.75 -3.63 -6.72
N ASN A 65 -2.02 -3.00 -5.80
CA ASN A 65 -1.17 -1.86 -6.07
C ASN A 65 -0.09 -2.18 -7.11
N PHE A 66 0.56 -3.34 -6.97
CA PHE A 66 1.54 -3.79 -7.97
C PHE A 66 0.90 -4.05 -9.34
N THR A 67 -0.28 -4.65 -9.36
CA THR A 67 -0.98 -4.92 -10.62
C THR A 67 -1.35 -3.63 -11.34
N THR A 68 -1.75 -2.59 -10.61
CA THR A 68 -2.16 -1.30 -11.18
C THR A 68 -0.98 -0.40 -11.56
N GLY A 69 0.02 -0.24 -10.68
CA GLY A 69 1.09 0.76 -10.83
C GLY A 69 2.51 0.19 -10.71
N GLY A 70 2.67 -1.13 -10.82
CA GLY A 70 3.98 -1.78 -10.73
C GLY A 70 4.66 -1.54 -9.38
N MET A 71 5.98 -1.36 -9.42
CA MET A 71 6.77 -1.14 -8.21
C MET A 71 6.49 0.22 -7.58
N GLU A 72 6.23 1.26 -8.37
CA GLU A 72 5.88 2.59 -7.85
C GLU A 72 4.58 2.55 -7.05
N GLY A 73 3.54 1.89 -7.59
CA GLY A 73 2.27 1.68 -6.88
C GLY A 73 2.41 0.88 -5.58
N LEU A 74 3.38 -0.04 -5.50
CA LEU A 74 3.67 -0.79 -4.27
C LEU A 74 4.26 0.09 -3.16
N TRP A 75 4.92 1.20 -3.53
CA TRP A 75 5.49 2.18 -2.62
C TRP A 75 4.54 3.32 -2.29
N GLU A 76 3.70 3.72 -3.24
CA GLU A 76 2.60 4.65 -3.03
C GLU A 76 1.59 4.04 -2.04
N GLN A 77 1.83 4.33 -0.77
CA GLN A 77 0.82 4.18 0.26
C GLN A 77 0.10 5.50 0.36
N THR A 78 -1.09 5.57 -0.22
CA THR A 78 -2.06 6.57 0.21
C THR A 78 -2.40 6.25 1.66
N PRO A 79 -2.06 7.13 2.62
CA PRO A 79 -2.58 6.97 3.96
C PRO A 79 -4.11 6.91 3.85
N PRO A 80 -4.79 6.11 4.69
CA PRO A 80 -6.24 6.13 4.71
C PRO A 80 -6.67 7.59 4.89
N PRO A 81 -7.64 8.08 4.08
CA PRO A 81 -8.11 9.44 4.23
C PRO A 81 -8.47 9.64 5.70
N GLY A 82 -7.92 10.70 6.30
CA GLY A 82 -8.26 11.07 7.67
C GLY A 82 -9.76 11.30 7.79
N LYS A 83 -10.26 11.41 9.02
CA LYS A 83 -11.64 11.83 9.23
C LYS A 83 -11.83 13.18 8.53
N HIS A 84 -12.89 13.29 7.72
CA HIS A 84 -13.25 14.59 7.13
C HIS A 84 -13.40 15.63 8.26
N PRO A 85 -12.92 16.87 8.05
CA PRO A 85 -13.14 17.95 9.00
C PRO A 85 -14.63 18.05 9.36
N TYR A 86 -14.93 18.28 10.63
CA TYR A 86 -16.32 18.46 11.07
C TYR A 86 -16.93 19.75 10.52
N LEU A 87 -16.09 20.77 10.33
CA LEU A 87 -16.50 22.07 9.83
C LEU A 87 -16.40 22.12 8.30
N THR A 88 -17.40 22.71 7.66
CA THR A 88 -17.35 23.05 6.24
C THR A 88 -16.26 24.09 5.98
N GLU A 89 -15.88 24.28 4.71
CA GLU A 89 -14.88 25.29 4.35
C GLU A 89 -15.33 26.71 4.77
N GLU A 90 -16.64 26.98 4.68
CA GLU A 90 -17.24 28.25 5.10
C GLU A 90 -17.12 28.46 6.62
N GLU A 91 -17.48 27.45 7.40
CA GLU A 91 -17.36 27.47 8.86
C GLU A 91 -15.89 27.59 9.31
N GLN A 92 -14.96 26.97 8.58
CA GLN A 92 -13.53 27.12 8.83
C GLN A 92 -13.03 28.54 8.55
N GLN A 93 -13.52 29.19 7.49
CA GLN A 93 -13.19 30.58 7.19
C GLN A 93 -13.76 31.53 8.24
N GLU A 94 -14.98 31.27 8.71
CA GLU A 94 -15.60 32.04 9.79
C GLU A 94 -14.82 31.88 11.10
N LEU A 95 -14.47 30.64 11.48
CA LEU A 95 -13.64 30.38 12.64
C LEU A 95 -12.28 31.08 12.55
N LYS A 96 -11.63 31.06 11.37
CA LYS A 96 -10.37 31.79 11.14
C LYS A 96 -10.54 33.29 11.35
N ARG A 97 -11.62 33.90 10.83
CA ARG A 97 -11.92 35.33 11.04
C ARG A 97 -12.11 35.64 12.52
N MET A 98 -12.92 34.84 13.22
CA MET A 98 -13.16 35.02 14.67
C MET A 98 -11.88 34.94 15.51
N ILE A 99 -10.98 34.00 15.21
CA ILE A 99 -9.71 33.87 15.93
C ILE A 99 -8.81 35.10 15.71
N VAL A 100 -8.76 35.62 14.49
CA VAL A 100 -7.95 36.81 14.15
C VAL A 100 -8.52 38.07 14.81
N GLU A 101 -9.85 38.20 14.87
CA GLU A 101 -10.51 39.34 15.52
C GLU A 101 -10.45 39.28 17.05
N ALA A 102 -10.40 38.08 17.65
CA ALA A 102 -10.39 37.88 19.10
C ALA A 102 -8.98 37.97 19.73
N CYS A 103 -7.91 37.88 18.94
CA CYS A 103 -6.52 38.07 19.40
C CYS A 103 -5.96 39.41 18.89
N PRO A 104 -6.04 40.51 19.68
CA PRO A 104 -5.36 41.77 19.37
C PRO A 104 -3.83 41.69 19.48
#